data_AF-A0A0K8QAQ8-F1
#
_entry.id   AF-A0A0K8QAQ8-F1
#
_cell.length_a   1.000
_cell.length_b   1.000
_cell.length_c   1.000
_cell.angle_alpha   90.00
_cell.angle_beta   90.00
_cell.angle_gamma   90.00
#
_symmetry.space_group_name_H-M   'P 1'
#
loop_
_entity.id
_entity.type
_entity.pdbx_description
1 polymer ?
#
loop_
_entity_poly.entity_id
_entity_poly.type
_entity_poly.pdbx_seq_one_letter_code
_entity_poly.pdbx_strand_id
1 'polypeptide(L)' 'MSVPENSGFNTRAVHAGQAFEPRTGAVVPPLHFSSTYAQEAIGVLRSGYEYGRGGNPTRDALQE' A
#
# COMPACT_ATOMS: atom_id res chain seq x y z
N MET A 1 -3.74 3.44 9.95
CA MET A 1 -4.54 4.46 10.67
C MET A 1 -4.97 5.46 9.61
N SER A 2 -6.27 5.54 9.30
CA SER A 2 -6.75 6.46 8.28
C SER A 2 -6.68 7.89 8.81
N VAL A 3 -6.19 8.81 7.98
CA VAL A 3 -6.20 10.24 8.30
C VAL A 3 -7.66 10.70 8.28
N PRO A 4 -8.18 11.36 9.34
CA PRO A 4 -9.54 11.88 9.32
C PRO A 4 -9.75 12.83 8.13
N GLU A 5 -10.88 12.71 7.44
CA GLU A 5 -11.24 13.56 6.29
C GLU A 5 -11.14 15.07 6.58
N ASN A 6 -11.41 15.46 7.83
CA ASN A 6 -11.38 16.85 8.28
C ASN A 6 -9.97 17.34 8.71
N SER A 7 -8.90 16.56 8.45
CA SER A 7 -7.53 16.97 8.74
C SER A 7 -7.04 18.02 7.74
N GLY A 8 -6.17 18.92 8.19
CA GLY A 8 -5.55 19.93 7.33
C GLY A 8 -4.71 19.33 6.20
N PHE A 9 -4.55 20.08 5.10
CA PHE A 9 -3.83 19.63 3.91
C PHE A 9 -2.43 19.07 4.22
N ASN A 10 -1.65 19.79 5.03
CA ASN A 10 -0.27 19.37 5.36
C ASN A 10 -0.24 18.02 6.10
N THR A 11 -1.18 17.78 7.02
CA THR A 11 -1.29 16.50 7.72
C THR A 11 -1.63 15.37 6.75
N ARG A 12 -2.57 15.62 5.83
CA ARG A 12 -2.96 14.64 4.81
C ARG A 12 -1.80 14.34 3.85
N ALA A 13 -1.08 15.36 3.38
CA ALA A 13 0.08 15.20 2.51
C ALA A 13 1.19 14.33 3.12
N VAL A 14 1.31 14.30 4.46
CA VAL A 14 2.30 13.46 5.15
C VAL A 14 1.79 12.04 5.41
N HIS A 15 0.49 11.83 5.63
CA HIS A 15 -0.04 10.58 6.21
C HIS A 15 -1.04 9.82 5.32
N ALA A 16 -1.67 10.44 4.33
CA ALA A 16 -2.63 9.77 3.45
C ALA A 16 -1.91 8.70 2.60
N GLY A 17 -2.47 7.49 2.55
CA GLY A 17 -1.83 6.35 1.88
C GLY A 17 -0.56 5.80 2.55
N GLN A 18 -0.05 6.44 3.62
CA GLN A 18 1.24 6.12 4.25
C GLN A 18 1.08 5.38 5.59
N ALA A 19 0.21 4.37 5.65
CA ALA A 19 0.09 3.54 6.84
C ALA A 19 1.37 2.70 7.07
N PHE A 20 1.75 2.49 8.33
CA PHE A 20 2.91 1.65 8.65
C PHE A 20 2.68 0.20 8.17
N GLU A 21 3.76 -0.48 7.80
CA GLU A 21 3.70 -1.85 7.31
C GLU A 21 3.52 -2.84 8.48
N PRO A 22 2.46 -3.67 8.48
CA PRO A 22 2.07 -4.44 9.66
C PRO A 22 3.00 -5.62 9.98
N ARG A 23 3.77 -6.15 9.01
CA ARG A 23 4.63 -7.32 9.23
C ARG A 23 5.97 -6.96 9.89
N THR A 24 6.50 -5.78 9.59
CA THR A 24 7.84 -5.33 9.97
C THR A 24 7.80 -4.11 10.88
N GLY A 25 6.69 -3.37 10.92
CA GLY A 25 6.57 -2.11 11.65
C GLY A 25 7.24 -0.93 10.94
N ALA A 26 7.61 -1.05 9.65
CA ALA A 26 8.19 0.04 8.89
C ALA A 26 7.21 1.22 8.81
N VAL A 27 7.61 2.39 9.31
CA VAL A 27 6.76 3.60 9.32
C VAL A 27 6.57 4.14 7.90
N VAL A 28 7.62 4.11 7.09
CA VAL A 28 7.54 4.41 5.66
C VAL A 28 7.18 3.13 4.93
N PRO A 29 6.13 3.11 4.08
CA PRO A 29 5.77 1.94 3.28
C PRO A 29 6.97 1.43 2.46
N PRO A 30 7.21 0.11 2.38
CA PRO A 30 8.28 -0.44 1.58
C PRO A 30 8.11 -0.17 0.08
N LEU A 31 9.24 -0.14 -0.63
CA LEU A 31 9.24 -0.10 -2.10
C LEU A 31 9.14 -1.52 -2.67
N HIS A 32 8.04 -1.81 -3.36
CA HIS A 32 7.79 -3.09 -4.00
C HIS A 32 8.21 -3.06 -5.47
N PHE A 33 9.47 -3.42 -5.76
CA PHE A 33 9.99 -3.53 -7.13
C PHE A 33 9.65 -4.84 -7.84
N SER A 34 8.97 -5.77 -7.16
CA SER A 34 8.58 -7.03 -7.78
C SER A 34 7.60 -6.80 -8.93
N SER A 35 7.79 -7.55 -10.01
CA SER A 35 6.83 -7.58 -11.11
C SER A 35 5.66 -8.51 -10.82
N THR A 36 5.84 -9.55 -10.00
CA THR A 36 4.81 -10.57 -9.71
C THR A 36 4.71 -10.87 -8.21
N TYR A 37 3.54 -11.34 -7.76
CA TYR A 37 3.23 -11.64 -6.36
C TYR A 37 2.66 -13.04 -6.22
N ALA A 38 3.03 -13.71 -5.13
CA ALA A 38 2.55 -15.07 -4.85
C ALA A 38 1.05 -15.08 -4.50
N GLN A 39 0.28 -15.91 -5.19
CA GLN A 39 -1.11 -16.19 -4.87
C GLN A 39 -1.21 -17.23 -3.73
N GLU A 40 -2.35 -17.27 -3.04
CA GLU A 40 -2.65 -18.33 -2.06
C GLU A 40 -3.12 -19.61 -2.76
N ALA A 41 -3.93 -19.45 -3.81
CA ALA A 41 -4.39 -20.49 -4.73
C ALA A 41 -4.72 -19.83 -6.07
N ILE A 42 -5.07 -20.62 -7.09
CA ILE A 42 -5.46 -20.08 -8.41
C ILE A 42 -6.64 -19.10 -8.24
N GLY A 43 -6.43 -17.83 -8.59
CA GLY A 43 -7.44 -16.78 -8.49
C GLY A 43 -7.66 -16.23 -7.07
N VAL A 44 -6.85 -16.63 -6.09
CA VAL A 44 -6.93 -16.15 -4.69
C VAL A 44 -5.69 -15.33 -4.37
N LEU A 45 -5.83 -14.00 -4.41
CA LEU A 45 -4.74 -13.07 -4.19
C LEU A 45 -4.43 -12.93 -2.69
N ARG A 46 -3.17 -13.16 -2.28
CA ARG A 46 -2.74 -13.12 -0.88
C ARG A 46 -2.89 -11.72 -0.25
N SER A 47 -2.83 -10.67 -1.05
CA SER A 47 -2.94 -9.28 -0.59
C SER A 47 -3.48 -8.35 -1.68
N GLY A 48 -4.37 -8.84 -2.55
CA GLY A 48 -4.96 -8.05 -3.63
C GLY A 48 -4.05 -7.81 -4.84
N TYR A 49 -2.82 -8.34 -4.83
CA TYR A 49 -1.85 -8.18 -5.92
C TYR A 49 -1.45 -9.52 -6.53
N GLU A 50 -1.36 -9.55 -7.87
CA GLU A 50 -0.74 -10.65 -8.63
C GLU A 50 0.39 -10.16 -9.53
N TYR A 51 0.24 -8.99 -10.14
CA TYR A 51 1.18 -8.47 -11.12
C TYR A 51 1.28 -6.94 -11.04
N GLY A 52 2.51 -6.43 -10.93
CA GLY A 52 2.85 -5.03 -10.68
C GLY A 52 2.27 -4.02 -11.66
N ARG A 53 2.04 -4.44 -12.92
CA ARG A 53 1.40 -3.58 -13.92
C ARG A 53 -0.06 -3.28 -13.56
N GLY A 54 -0.79 -4.31 -13.11
CA GLY A 54 -2.19 -4.18 -12.70
C GLY A 54 -2.32 -3.52 -11.34
N GLY A 55 -1.53 -3.96 -10.36
CA GLY A 55 -1.55 -3.45 -8.98
C GLY A 55 -0.17 -3.52 -8.33
N ASN A 56 0.20 -2.48 -7.59
CA ASN A 56 1.44 -2.45 -6.82
C ASN A 56 1.22 -1.70 -5.50
N PRO A 57 1.55 -2.29 -4.34
CA PRO A 57 1.31 -1.64 -3.04
C PRO A 57 1.91 -0.23 -2.93
N THR A 58 3.10 -0.02 -3.48
CA THR A 58 3.79 1.28 -3.47
C THR A 58 3.05 2.33 -4.28
N ARG A 59 2.48 1.92 -5.42
CA ARG A 59 1.75 2.83 -6.32
C ARG A 59 0.38 3.15 -5.73
N ASP A 60 -0.30 2.16 -5.18
CA ASP A 60 -1.61 2.35 -4.59
C ASP A 60 -1.54 3.31 -3.39
N ALA A 61 -0.48 3.21 -2.57
CA ALA A 61 -0.19 4.17 -1.49
C ALA A 61 -0.01 5.63 -1.96
N LEU A 62 0.37 5.85 -3.22
CA LEU A 62 0.45 7.19 -3.83
C LEU A 62 -0.90 7.67 -4.39
N GLN A 63 -1.81 6.74 -4.72
CA GLN A 63 -3.08 7.03 -5.39
C GLN A 63 -4.25 7.29 -4.43
N GLU A 64 -4.12 6.90 -3.15
CA GLU A 64 -5.04 7.26 -2.05
C GLU A 64 -4.95 8.74 -1.64
#